data_AF-I7A626-F1
#
_entry.id   AF-I7A626-F1
#
_cell.length_a   1.000
_cell.length_b   1.000
_cell.length_c   1.000
_cell.angle_alpha   90.00
_cell.angle_beta   90.00
_cell.angle_gamma   90.00
#
_symmetry.space_group_name_H-M   'P 1'
#
loop_
_entity.id
_entity.type
_entity.pdbx_description
1 polymer ?
#
loop_
_entity_poly.entity_id
_entity_poly.type
_entity_poly.pdbx_seq_one_letter_code
_entity_poly.pdbx_strand_id
1 'polypeptide(L)'
;MTERKNIYYATPGLLAVIIFASDFLSTEIFKSGYQDFSVWFLLSLFAFVCGWLINKTLGYNHGGKVIFAVIISVSFISVVMITMFREYFGLNDLLVENMILYLLRNVMLGSMALFGMVTCELLILQRDKVNASKSRDEIRNLLESAKREANIIIDEAKIGADKIIYEAQKTADEIINRKNQLEMQLKELIAAEKELIKKYESEE
;
A
#
# COMPACT_ATOMS: atom_id res chain seq x y z
N MET A 1 3.33 19.87 -1.29
CA MET A 1 2.78 20.86 -2.24
C MET A 1 1.87 20.13 -3.21
N THR A 2 0.56 20.23 -3.00
CA THR A 2 -0.45 19.61 -3.87
C THR A 2 -0.57 20.47 -5.12
N GLU A 3 -0.03 20.00 -6.24
CA GLU A 3 -0.22 20.64 -7.54
C GLU A 3 -1.72 20.80 -7.80
N ARG A 4 -2.20 22.04 -7.89
CA ARG A 4 -3.54 22.35 -8.41
C ARG A 4 -3.53 22.03 -9.90
N LYS A 5 -3.76 20.76 -10.24
CA LYS A 5 -4.14 20.37 -11.59
C LYS A 5 -5.35 21.22 -11.98
N ASN A 6 -5.29 21.89 -13.13
CA ASN A 6 -6.41 22.66 -13.66
C ASN A 6 -7.67 21.81 -13.53
N ILE A 7 -8.62 22.29 -12.73
CA ILE A 7 -9.84 21.56 -12.46
C ILE A 7 -10.70 21.66 -13.71
N TYR A 8 -10.63 20.63 -14.55
CA TYR A 8 -11.46 20.56 -15.75
C TYR A 8 -12.89 20.19 -15.36
N TYR A 9 -13.70 21.20 -15.06
CA TYR A 9 -15.16 21.07 -14.90
C TYR A 9 -15.88 20.73 -16.21
N ALA A 10 -15.16 20.62 -17.32
CA ALA A 10 -15.67 20.17 -18.60
C ALA A 10 -16.27 18.75 -18.52
N THR A 11 -15.65 17.83 -17.76
CA THR A 11 -16.13 16.44 -17.66
C THR A 11 -17.46 16.31 -16.89
N PRO A 12 -17.64 16.96 -15.72
CA PRO A 12 -18.96 17.08 -15.09
C PRO A 12 -20.01 17.77 -15.97
N GLY A 13 -19.63 18.81 -16.72
CA GLY A 13 -20.53 19.48 -17.65
C GLY A 13 -20.98 18.55 -18.78
N LEU A 14 -20.05 17.76 -19.34
CA LEU A 14 -20.35 16.77 -20.37
C LEU A 14 -21.27 15.66 -19.84
N LEU A 15 -21.06 15.20 -18.59
CA LEU A 15 -21.99 14.28 -17.93
C LEU A 15 -23.41 14.88 -17.82
N ALA A 16 -23.52 16.14 -17.42
CA ALA A 16 -24.81 16.83 -17.32
C ALA A 16 -25.52 16.89 -18.68
N VAL A 17 -24.79 17.21 -19.76
CA VAL A 17 -25.32 17.22 -21.12
C VAL A 17 -25.78 15.83 -21.56
N ILE A 18 -25.03 14.77 -21.24
CA ILE A 18 -25.42 13.38 -21.58
C ILE A 18 -26.71 12.97 -20.86
N ILE A 19 -26.79 13.21 -19.54
CA ILE A 19 -27.99 12.86 -18.76
C ILE A 19 -29.20 13.64 -19.29
N PHE A 20 -29.03 14.94 -19.53
CA PHE A 20 -30.11 15.78 -20.06
C PHE A 20 -30.52 15.38 -21.49
N ALA A 21 -29.56 15.11 -22.38
CA ALA A 21 -29.85 14.65 -23.74
C ALA A 21 -30.59 13.30 -23.73
N SER A 22 -30.35 12.46 -22.72
CA SER A 22 -31.07 11.19 -22.55
C SER A 22 -32.57 11.36 -22.27
N ASP A 23 -33.02 12.53 -21.82
CA ASP A 23 -34.45 12.81 -21.62
C ASP A 23 -35.19 13.06 -22.95
N PHE A 24 -34.47 13.48 -24.00
CA PHE A 24 -35.06 13.69 -25.33
C PHE A 24 -35.15 12.40 -26.17
N LEU A 25 -34.54 11.30 -25.71
CA LEU A 25 -34.79 10.00 -26.31
C LEU A 25 -36.16 9.48 -25.89
N SER A 26 -37.00 9.19 -26.89
CA SER A 26 -38.37 8.68 -26.75
C SER A 26 -38.47 7.59 -25.69
N THR A 27 -39.42 7.65 -24.75
CA THR A 27 -39.65 6.62 -23.72
C THR A 27 -40.04 5.25 -24.26
N GLU A 28 -40.24 5.11 -25.57
CA GLU A 28 -40.35 3.83 -26.27
C GLU A 28 -39.11 2.94 -26.12
N ILE A 29 -38.02 3.39 -25.48
CA ILE A 29 -36.85 2.56 -25.12
C ILE A 29 -37.22 1.30 -24.30
N PHE A 30 -38.39 1.28 -23.66
CA PHE A 30 -38.92 0.10 -22.95
C PHE A 30 -39.85 -0.78 -23.78
N LYS A 31 -40.19 -0.40 -25.03
CA LYS A 31 -40.91 -1.27 -25.98
C LYS A 31 -39.93 -2.22 -26.67
N SER A 32 -39.39 -3.17 -25.92
CA SER A 32 -38.84 -4.45 -26.37
C SER A 32 -38.24 -4.51 -27.80
N GLY A 33 -37.31 -3.61 -28.14
CA GLY A 33 -36.55 -3.61 -29.39
C GLY A 33 -35.04 -3.66 -29.13
N TYR A 34 -34.29 -4.43 -29.93
CA TYR A 34 -32.83 -4.56 -29.78
C TYR A 34 -32.06 -3.23 -29.90
N GLN A 35 -32.61 -2.27 -30.64
CA GLN A 35 -31.99 -0.97 -30.90
C GLN A 35 -32.04 -0.06 -29.67
N ASP A 36 -33.13 -0.12 -28.90
CA ASP A 36 -33.36 0.69 -27.71
C ASP A 36 -32.41 0.34 -26.57
N PHE A 37 -32.22 -0.95 -26.33
CA PHE A 37 -31.24 -1.44 -25.36
C PHE A 37 -29.81 -0.99 -25.69
N SER A 38 -29.45 -1.02 -26.98
CA SER A 38 -28.11 -0.67 -27.43
C SER A 38 -27.77 0.80 -27.16
N VAL A 39 -28.72 1.71 -27.41
CA VAL A 39 -28.53 3.14 -27.15
C VAL A 39 -28.45 3.43 -25.65
N TRP A 40 -29.30 2.79 -24.85
CA TRP A 40 -29.26 2.93 -23.39
C TRP A 40 -27.95 2.39 -22.79
N PHE A 41 -27.46 1.26 -23.30
CA PHE A 41 -26.18 0.69 -22.90
C PHE A 41 -25.01 1.62 -23.27
N LEU A 42 -25.03 2.19 -24.47
CA LEU A 42 -24.00 3.14 -24.90
C LEU A 42 -23.98 4.40 -24.02
N LEU A 43 -25.15 4.97 -23.70
CA LEU A 43 -25.26 6.11 -22.78
C LEU A 43 -24.75 5.76 -21.38
N SER A 44 -25.06 4.57 -20.89
CA SER A 44 -24.58 4.06 -19.61
C SER A 44 -23.05 3.90 -19.61
N LEU A 45 -22.46 3.40 -20.70
CA LEU A 45 -21.02 3.29 -20.86
C LEU A 45 -20.35 4.68 -20.90
N PHE A 46 -20.94 5.65 -21.61
CA PHE A 46 -20.42 7.02 -21.61
C PHE A 46 -20.52 7.67 -20.22
N ALA A 47 -21.64 7.49 -19.50
CA ALA A 47 -21.80 7.97 -18.13
C ALA A 47 -20.75 7.33 -17.20
N PHE A 48 -20.49 6.03 -17.35
CA PHE A 48 -19.43 5.32 -16.63
C PHE A 48 -18.05 5.91 -16.89
N VAL A 49 -17.69 6.12 -18.17
CA VAL A 49 -16.40 6.71 -18.54
C VAL A 49 -16.26 8.15 -18.01
N CYS A 50 -17.34 8.93 -18.05
CA CYS A 50 -17.34 10.28 -17.46
C CYS A 50 -17.10 10.23 -15.95
N GLY A 51 -17.77 9.33 -15.23
CA GLY A 51 -17.56 9.10 -13.80
C GLY A 51 -16.13 8.67 -13.46
N TRP A 52 -15.55 7.79 -14.28
CA TRP A 52 -14.15 7.38 -14.17
C TRP A 52 -13.18 8.56 -14.36
N LEU A 53 -13.40 9.36 -15.41
CA LEU A 53 -12.57 10.53 -15.69
C LEU A 53 -12.67 11.58 -14.58
N ILE A 54 -13.87 11.79 -14.04
CA ILE A 54 -14.11 12.68 -12.90
C ILE A 54 -13.28 12.22 -11.69
N ASN A 55 -13.22 10.92 -11.39
CA ASN A 55 -12.37 10.44 -10.30
C ASN A 55 -10.90 10.79 -10.53
N LYS A 56 -10.42 10.62 -11.77
CA LYS A 56 -9.02 10.89 -12.14
C LYS A 56 -8.64 12.37 -12.07
N THR A 57 -9.60 13.28 -12.30
CA THR A 57 -9.34 14.74 -12.30
C THR A 57 -9.62 15.40 -10.95
N LEU A 58 -10.72 15.02 -10.28
CA LEU A 58 -11.25 15.69 -9.10
C LEU A 58 -11.05 14.88 -7.80
N GLY A 59 -10.68 13.61 -7.92
CA GLY A 59 -10.59 12.68 -6.78
C GLY A 59 -11.96 12.26 -6.25
N TYR A 60 -11.97 11.21 -5.43
CA TYR A 60 -13.20 10.55 -4.98
C TYR A 60 -14.13 11.49 -4.18
N ASN A 61 -13.60 12.22 -3.20
CA ASN A 61 -14.43 13.01 -2.29
C ASN A 61 -15.05 14.26 -2.95
N HIS A 62 -14.25 15.01 -3.74
CA HIS A 62 -14.77 16.18 -4.45
C HIS A 62 -15.56 15.77 -5.70
N GLY A 63 -15.06 14.80 -6.47
CA GLY A 63 -15.74 14.26 -7.65
C GLY A 63 -17.12 13.68 -7.33
N GLY A 64 -17.25 12.93 -6.23
CA GLY A 64 -18.53 12.37 -5.81
C GLY A 64 -19.58 13.44 -5.47
N LYS A 65 -19.17 14.51 -4.76
CA LYS A 65 -20.05 15.65 -4.47
C LYS A 65 -20.51 16.36 -5.75
N VAL A 66 -19.61 16.48 -6.73
CA VAL A 66 -19.92 17.10 -8.02
C VAL A 66 -20.89 16.24 -8.83
N ILE A 67 -20.66 14.93 -8.94
CA ILE A 67 -21.59 14.02 -9.64
C ILE A 67 -22.98 14.06 -8.97
N PHE A 68 -23.03 14.02 -7.65
CA PHE A 68 -24.29 14.11 -6.91
C PHE A 68 -25.04 15.43 -7.19
N ALA A 69 -24.33 16.56 -7.18
CA ALA A 69 -24.91 17.86 -7.52
C ALA A 69 -25.42 17.90 -8.97
N VAL A 70 -24.70 17.29 -9.92
CA VAL A 70 -25.12 17.18 -11.32
C VAL A 70 -26.41 16.36 -11.46
N ILE A 71 -26.51 15.21 -10.79
CA ILE A 71 -27.71 14.36 -10.85
C ILE A 71 -28.93 15.14 -10.35
N ILE A 72 -28.83 15.82 -9.20
CA ILE A 72 -29.92 16.62 -8.64
C ILE A 72 -30.29 17.77 -9.58
N SER A 73 -29.30 18.49 -10.10
CA SER A 73 -29.53 19.64 -10.97
C SER A 73 -30.23 19.24 -12.27
N VAL A 74 -29.75 18.17 -12.92
CA VAL A 74 -30.36 17.68 -14.16
C VAL A 74 -31.77 17.15 -13.87
N SER A 75 -31.96 16.36 -12.81
CA SER A 75 -33.28 15.84 -12.43
C SER A 75 -34.31 16.94 -12.19
N PHE A 76 -33.90 18.04 -11.56
CA PHE A 76 -34.77 19.20 -11.36
C PHE A 76 -35.12 19.88 -12.69
N ILE A 77 -34.14 20.09 -13.57
CA ILE A 77 -34.36 20.68 -14.91
C ILE A 77 -35.30 19.79 -15.73
N SER A 78 -35.12 18.47 -15.70
CA SER A 78 -35.96 17.51 -16.42
C SER A 78 -37.41 17.56 -15.94
N VAL A 79 -37.65 17.63 -14.64
CA VAL A 79 -39.00 17.80 -14.06
C VAL A 79 -39.67 19.09 -14.55
N VAL A 80 -38.94 20.20 -14.57
CA VAL A 80 -39.46 21.48 -15.08
C VAL A 80 -39.79 21.37 -16.57
N MET A 81 -38.90 20.75 -17.36
CA MET A 81 -39.11 20.55 -18.81
C MET A 81 -40.32 19.68 -19.11
N ILE A 82 -40.47 18.54 -18.43
CA ILE A 82 -41.62 17.63 -18.62
C ILE A 82 -42.94 18.34 -18.28
N THR A 83 -42.93 19.20 -17.26
CA THR A 83 -44.12 19.96 -16.84
C THR A 83 -44.48 21.05 -17.86
N MET A 84 -43.48 21.78 -18.39
CA MET A 84 -43.69 22.85 -19.38
C MET A 84 -44.03 22.32 -20.77
N PHE A 85 -43.44 21.18 -21.17
CA PHE A 85 -43.60 20.57 -22.49
C PHE A 85 -44.41 19.26 -22.43
N ARG A 86 -45.49 19.27 -21.65
CA ARG A 86 -46.36 18.11 -21.43
C ARG A 86 -46.83 17.44 -22.73
N GLU A 87 -47.10 18.22 -23.77
CA GLU A 87 -47.57 17.72 -25.07
C GLU A 87 -46.47 16.99 -25.86
N TYR A 88 -45.20 17.34 -25.67
CA TYR A 88 -44.05 16.70 -26.34
C TYR A 88 -43.59 15.43 -25.63
N PHE A 89 -43.61 15.43 -24.29
CA PHE A 89 -43.14 14.31 -23.47
C PHE A 89 -44.26 13.34 -23.04
N GLY A 90 -45.53 13.66 -23.35
CA GLY A 90 -46.71 12.89 -22.97
C GLY A 90 -46.99 11.71 -23.90
N LEU A 91 -46.17 10.66 -23.82
CA LEU A 91 -46.57 9.35 -24.34
C LEU A 91 -47.55 8.71 -23.34
N ASN A 92 -48.83 8.65 -23.70
CA ASN A 92 -49.94 7.91 -23.07
C ASN A 92 -50.07 7.99 -21.54
N ASP A 93 -51.09 8.75 -21.10
CA ASP A 93 -51.68 8.81 -19.75
C ASP A 93 -50.80 9.20 -18.55
N LEU A 94 -51.39 10.02 -17.67
CA LEU A 94 -50.86 10.51 -16.38
C LEU A 94 -49.44 11.10 -16.40
N LEU A 95 -49.35 12.44 -16.39
CA LEU A 95 -48.12 13.24 -16.30
C LEU A 95 -47.13 12.73 -15.23
N VAL A 96 -47.66 12.25 -14.11
CA VAL A 96 -46.89 11.73 -12.97
C VAL A 96 -46.08 10.48 -13.34
N GLU A 97 -46.60 9.58 -14.16
CA GLU A 97 -45.89 8.35 -14.56
C GLU A 97 -44.66 8.68 -15.42
N ASN A 98 -44.84 9.60 -16.38
CA ASN A 98 -43.73 10.09 -17.20
C ASN A 98 -42.66 10.77 -16.34
N MET A 99 -43.04 11.62 -15.36
CA MET A 99 -42.06 12.22 -14.44
C MET A 99 -41.24 11.18 -13.66
N ILE A 100 -41.89 10.12 -13.16
CA ILE A 100 -41.22 9.04 -12.44
C ILE A 100 -40.24 8.30 -13.34
N LEU A 101 -40.63 7.99 -14.59
CA LEU A 101 -39.78 7.28 -15.55
C LEU A 101 -38.52 8.07 -15.91
N TYR A 102 -38.64 9.36 -16.19
CA TYR A 102 -37.48 10.22 -16.50
C TYR A 102 -36.58 10.44 -15.28
N LEU A 103 -37.16 10.64 -14.08
CA LEU A 103 -36.37 10.70 -12.85
C LEU A 103 -35.58 9.41 -12.60
N LEU A 104 -36.23 8.25 -12.76
CA LEU A 104 -35.57 6.96 -12.60
C LEU A 104 -34.44 6.77 -13.62
N ARG A 105 -34.66 7.19 -14.87
CA ARG A 105 -33.62 7.19 -15.92
C ARG A 105 -32.42 8.04 -15.54
N ASN A 106 -32.65 9.27 -15.08
CA ASN A 106 -31.57 10.19 -14.69
C ASN A 106 -30.77 9.69 -13.48
N VAL A 107 -31.47 9.10 -12.50
CA VAL A 107 -30.82 8.46 -11.36
C VAL A 107 -30.03 7.21 -11.78
N MET A 108 -30.55 6.40 -12.71
CA MET A 108 -29.84 5.22 -13.22
C MET A 108 -28.57 5.58 -14.01
N LEU A 109 -28.62 6.58 -14.90
CA LEU A 109 -27.42 7.03 -15.60
C LEU A 109 -26.42 7.70 -14.63
N GLY A 110 -26.94 8.45 -13.65
CA GLY A 110 -26.13 9.02 -12.58
C GLY A 110 -25.44 7.98 -11.70
N SER A 111 -26.14 6.89 -11.36
CA SER A 111 -25.57 5.79 -10.57
C SER A 111 -24.48 5.05 -11.36
N MET A 112 -24.63 4.93 -12.68
CA MET A 112 -23.59 4.37 -13.54
C MET A 112 -22.33 5.23 -13.58
N ALA A 113 -22.46 6.56 -13.54
CA ALA A 113 -21.32 7.46 -13.37
C ALA A 113 -20.65 7.30 -11.99
N LEU A 114 -21.43 7.17 -10.92
CA LEU A 114 -20.88 6.87 -9.58
C LEU A 114 -20.15 5.51 -9.57
N PHE A 115 -20.68 4.51 -10.26
CA PHE A 115 -20.04 3.21 -10.41
C PHE A 115 -18.68 3.31 -11.15
N GLY A 116 -18.61 4.12 -12.21
CA GLY A 116 -17.34 4.45 -12.88
C GLY A 116 -16.32 5.12 -11.97
N MET A 117 -16.77 5.99 -11.08
CA MET A 117 -15.92 6.66 -10.10
C MET A 117 -15.36 5.67 -9.07
N VAL A 118 -16.22 4.82 -8.49
CA VAL A 118 -15.85 3.83 -7.47
C VAL A 118 -14.88 2.79 -8.04
N THR A 119 -15.12 2.30 -9.26
CA THR A 119 -14.23 1.31 -9.90
C THR A 119 -12.84 1.88 -10.15
N CYS A 120 -12.75 3.14 -10.58
CA CYS A 120 -11.47 3.83 -10.73
C CYS A 120 -10.71 3.92 -9.40
N GLU A 121 -11.40 4.34 -8.33
CA GLU A 121 -10.80 4.48 -7.00
C GLU A 121 -10.31 3.14 -6.45
N LEU A 122 -11.11 2.08 -6.63
CA LEU A 122 -10.78 0.75 -6.15
C LEU A 122 -9.50 0.21 -6.83
N LEU A 123 -9.30 0.48 -8.13
CA LEU A 123 -8.09 0.10 -8.85
C LEU A 123 -6.86 0.88 -8.40
N ILE A 124 -7.01 2.19 -8.14
CA ILE A 124 -5.92 3.02 -7.59
C ILE A 124 -5.51 2.47 -6.21
N LEU A 125 -6.47 2.23 -5.33
CA LEU A 125 -6.22 1.70 -4.00
C LEU A 125 -5.59 0.30 -4.03
N GLN A 126 -6.00 -0.58 -4.95
CA GLN A 126 -5.37 -1.88 -5.10
C GLN A 126 -3.91 -1.75 -5.55
N ARG A 127 -3.63 -0.89 -6.51
CA ARG A 127 -2.26 -0.64 -6.98
C ARG A 127 -1.37 -0.10 -5.87
N ASP A 128 -1.87 0.84 -5.08
CA ASP A 128 -1.12 1.43 -3.97
C ASP A 128 -0.85 0.41 -2.86
N LYS A 129 -1.81 -0.48 -2.57
CA LYS A 129 -1.60 -1.60 -1.64
C LYS A 129 -0.49 -2.54 -2.09
N VAL A 130 -0.45 -2.90 -3.38
CA VAL A 130 0.59 -3.79 -3.92
C VAL A 130 1.97 -3.13 -3.88
N ASN A 131 2.05 -1.83 -4.16
CA ASN A 131 3.32 -1.11 -4.08
C ASN A 131 3.79 -0.99 -2.62
N ALA A 132 2.89 -0.69 -1.70
CA ALA A 132 3.19 -0.61 -0.28
C ALA A 132 3.62 -1.98 0.30
N SER A 133 3.02 -3.08 -0.15
CA SER A 133 3.43 -4.42 0.28
C SER A 133 4.83 -4.76 -0.21
N LYS A 134 5.17 -4.47 -1.47
CA LYS A 134 6.53 -4.68 -2.01
C LYS A 134 7.58 -3.92 -1.22
N SER A 135 7.33 -2.64 -0.90
CA SER A 135 8.26 -1.84 -0.09
C SER A 135 8.44 -2.43 1.32
N ARG A 136 7.38 -2.97 1.93
CA ARG A 136 7.48 -3.65 3.23
C ARG A 136 8.29 -4.94 3.14
N ASP A 137 8.12 -5.72 2.09
CA ASP A 137 8.88 -6.97 1.88
C ASP A 137 10.37 -6.68 1.66
N GLU A 138 10.70 -5.63 0.90
CA GLU A 138 12.09 -5.17 0.73
C GLU A 138 12.71 -4.74 2.06
N ILE A 139 12.00 -3.93 2.86
CA ILE A 139 12.46 -3.52 4.20
C ILE A 139 12.66 -4.75 5.11
N ARG A 140 11.74 -5.72 5.05
CA ARG A 140 11.84 -6.96 5.85
C ARG A 140 13.08 -7.77 5.47
N ASN A 141 13.34 -7.93 4.17
CA ASN A 141 14.51 -8.65 3.67
C ASN A 141 15.81 -7.96 4.09
N LEU A 142 15.87 -6.63 4.02
CA LEU A 142 17.02 -5.86 4.51
C LEU A 142 17.24 -6.08 6.02
N LEU A 143 16.17 -6.06 6.81
CA LEU A 143 16.24 -6.24 8.25
C LEU A 143 16.68 -7.67 8.62
N GLU A 144 16.23 -8.68 7.89
CA GLU A 144 16.65 -10.06 8.07
C GLU A 144 18.13 -10.27 7.69
N SER A 145 18.59 -9.65 6.60
CA SER A 145 20.00 -9.67 6.22
C SER A 145 20.90 -8.99 7.26
N ALA A 146 20.51 -7.82 7.76
CA ALA A 146 21.23 -7.10 8.81
C ALA A 146 21.28 -7.91 10.13
N LYS A 147 20.18 -8.60 10.48
CA LYS A 147 20.16 -9.48 11.65
C LYS A 147 21.11 -10.67 11.49
N ARG A 148 21.17 -11.26 10.29
CA ARG A 148 22.10 -12.35 9.99
C ARG A 148 23.55 -11.89 10.08
N GLU A 149 23.85 -10.72 9.53
CA GLU A 149 25.20 -10.12 9.57
C GLU A 149 25.62 -9.78 11.00
N ALA A 150 24.72 -9.19 11.80
CA ALA A 150 24.95 -8.93 13.21
C ALA A 150 25.23 -10.22 14.01
N ASN A 151 24.51 -11.31 13.73
CA ASN A 151 24.77 -12.60 14.37
C ASN A 151 26.14 -13.16 14.01
N ILE A 152 26.57 -13.03 12.74
CA ILE A 152 27.91 -13.47 12.31
C ILE A 152 28.99 -12.68 13.06
N ILE A 153 28.85 -11.36 13.18
CA ILE A 153 29.80 -10.51 13.92
C ILE A 153 29.87 -10.92 15.40
N ILE A 154 28.73 -11.22 16.03
CA ILE A 154 28.68 -11.69 17.42
C ILE A 154 29.39 -13.04 17.56
N ASP A 155 29.16 -13.97 16.64
CA ASP A 155 29.78 -15.29 16.67
C ASP A 155 31.29 -15.22 16.40
N GLU A 156 31.73 -14.38 15.46
CA GLU A 156 33.15 -14.11 15.24
C GLU A 156 33.82 -13.48 16.47
N ALA A 157 33.16 -12.53 17.11
CA ALA A 157 33.66 -11.93 18.35
C ALA A 157 33.78 -12.96 19.49
N LYS A 158 32.83 -13.90 19.60
CA LYS A 158 32.91 -15.00 20.57
C LYS A 158 34.09 -15.93 20.28
N ILE A 159 34.26 -16.36 19.03
CA ILE A 159 35.38 -17.22 18.62
C ILE A 159 36.71 -16.52 18.90
N GLY A 160 36.81 -15.21 18.61
CA GLY A 160 37.97 -14.40 18.94
C GLY A 160 38.26 -14.34 20.44
N ALA A 161 37.22 -14.15 21.26
CA ALA A 161 37.35 -14.15 22.71
C ALA A 161 37.80 -15.52 23.25
N ASP A 162 37.21 -16.62 22.78
CA ASP A 162 37.58 -17.97 23.18
C ASP A 162 39.04 -18.28 22.81
N LYS A 163 39.50 -17.83 21.64
CA LYS A 163 40.89 -17.96 21.23
C LYS A 163 41.85 -17.21 22.16
N ILE A 164 41.51 -15.98 22.55
CA ILE A 164 42.33 -15.19 23.50
C ILE A 164 42.39 -15.90 24.86
N ILE A 165 41.26 -16.40 25.37
CA ILE A 165 41.21 -17.14 26.64
C ILE A 165 42.08 -18.40 26.56
N TYR A 166 41.99 -19.15 25.46
CA TYR A 166 42.78 -20.35 25.26
C TYR A 166 44.28 -20.06 25.19
N GLU A 167 44.69 -19.02 24.45
CA GLU A 167 46.10 -18.59 24.39
C GLU A 167 46.62 -18.13 25.76
N ALA A 168 45.80 -17.41 26.54
CA ALA A 168 46.13 -17.02 27.90
C ALA A 168 46.29 -18.23 28.83
N GLN A 169 45.39 -19.23 28.75
CA GLN A 169 45.49 -20.48 29.52
C GLN A 169 46.76 -21.24 29.18
N LYS A 170 47.05 -21.44 27.89
CA LYS A 170 48.26 -22.13 27.44
C LYS A 170 49.52 -21.44 27.95
N THR A 171 49.56 -20.11 27.89
CA THR A 171 50.70 -19.33 28.38
C THR A 171 50.85 -19.46 29.91
N ALA A 172 49.73 -19.47 30.64
CA ALA A 172 49.75 -19.68 32.08
C ALA A 172 50.27 -21.08 32.46
N ASP A 173 49.84 -22.12 31.75
CA ASP A 173 50.30 -23.49 31.95
C ASP A 173 51.80 -23.63 31.66
N GLU A 174 52.30 -22.98 30.61
CA GLU A 174 53.73 -22.92 30.30
C GLU A 174 54.53 -22.25 31.43
N ILE A 175 54.03 -21.14 31.98
CA ILE A 175 54.64 -20.45 33.11
C ILE A 175 54.66 -21.35 34.35
N ILE A 176 53.55 -22.03 34.66
CA ILE A 176 53.45 -22.95 35.80
C ILE A 176 54.45 -24.10 35.66
N ASN A 177 54.54 -24.72 34.48
CA ASN A 177 55.49 -25.80 34.22
C ASN A 177 56.94 -25.33 34.38
N ARG A 178 57.26 -24.14 33.87
CA ARG A 178 58.60 -23.55 33.99
C ARG A 178 58.95 -23.21 35.43
N LYS A 179 57.97 -22.72 36.21
CA LYS A 179 58.11 -22.50 37.66
C LYS A 179 58.44 -23.81 38.38
N ASN A 180 57.70 -24.88 38.10
CA ASN A 180 57.92 -26.19 38.73
C ASN A 180 59.31 -26.76 38.40
N GLN A 181 59.78 -26.60 37.16
CA GLN A 181 61.13 -27.00 36.77
C GLN A 181 62.21 -26.22 37.54
N LEU A 182 62.04 -24.90 37.65
CA LEU A 182 62.96 -24.05 38.42
C LEU A 182 62.96 -24.42 39.91
N GLU A 183 61.80 -24.68 40.52
CA GLU A 183 61.72 -25.12 41.92
C GLU A 183 62.47 -26.43 42.15
N MET A 184 62.37 -27.37 41.21
CA MET A 184 63.08 -28.65 41.29
C MET A 184 64.60 -28.45 41.18
N GLN A 185 65.06 -27.67 40.20
CA GLN A 185 66.47 -27.31 40.05
C GLN A 185 67.01 -26.58 41.29
N LEU A 186 66.23 -25.68 41.88
CA LEU A 186 66.62 -24.95 43.09
C LEU A 186 66.76 -25.88 44.29
N LYS A 187 65.84 -26.86 44.44
CA LYS A 187 65.93 -27.89 45.49
C LYS A 187 67.17 -28.76 45.32
N GLU A 188 67.48 -29.17 44.09
CA GLU A 188 68.71 -29.92 43.78
C GLU A 188 69.97 -29.12 44.12
N LEU A 189 69.99 -27.83 43.78
CA LEU A 189 71.12 -26.93 44.07
C LEU A 189 71.33 -26.73 45.57
N ILE A 190 70.26 -26.50 46.33
CA ILE A 190 70.31 -26.40 47.80
C ILE A 190 70.79 -27.73 48.42
N ALA A 191 70.34 -28.87 47.90
CA ALA A 191 70.79 -30.18 48.38
C ALA A 191 72.29 -30.38 48.14
N ALA A 192 72.79 -30.01 46.95
CA ALA A 192 74.19 -30.09 46.60
C ALA A 192 75.06 -29.14 47.45
N GLU A 193 74.62 -27.90 47.70
CA GLU A 193 75.32 -26.97 48.60
C GLU A 193 75.38 -27.51 50.03
N LYS A 194 74.27 -28.07 50.53
CA LYS A 194 74.22 -28.65 51.88
C LYS A 194 75.16 -29.86 52.02
N GLU A 195 75.30 -30.65 50.96
CA GLU A 195 76.25 -31.76 50.92
C GLU A 195 77.71 -31.28 50.86
N LEU A 196 77.98 -30.21 50.11
CA LEU A 196 79.28 -29.54 50.08
C LEU A 196 79.66 -28.98 51.46
N ILE A 197 78.75 -28.27 52.13
CA ILE A 197 78.98 -27.73 53.48
C ILE A 197 79.30 -28.87 54.46
N LYS A 198 78.53 -29.97 54.43
CA LYS A 198 78.81 -31.14 55.25
C LYS A 198 80.19 -31.74 55.02
N LYS A 199 80.68 -31.77 53.78
CA LYS A 199 82.04 -32.23 53.48
C LYS A 199 83.10 -31.31 54.07
N TYR A 200 82.91 -30.00 53.97
CA TYR A 200 83.82 -29.02 54.57
C TYR A 200 83.82 -29.06 56.11
N GLU A 201 82.68 -29.29 56.76
CA GLU A 201 82.58 -29.44 58.23
C GLU A 201 83.17 -30.76 58.75
N SER A 202 83.35 -31.77 57.89
CA SER A 202 83.94 -33.08 58.26
C SER A 202 85.45 -33.17 58.05
N GLU A 203 86.07 -32.14 57.47
CA GLU A 203 87.52 -32.05 57.26
C GLU A 203 88.26 -31.22 58.34
N GLU A 204 87.54 -30.75 59.38
CA GLU A 204 88.11 -30.30 60.67
C GLU A 204 88.04 -31.42 61.73
#